data_AF-A0A7Y2YPT7-F1
#
_entry.id   AF-A0A7Y2YPT7-F1
#
_cell.length_a   1.000
_cell.length_b   1.000
_cell.length_c   1.000
_cell.angle_alpha   90.00
_cell.angle_beta   90.00
_cell.angle_gamma   90.00
#
_symmetry.space_group_name_H-M   'P 1'
#
loop_
_entity.id
_entity.type
_entity.pdbx_description
1 polymer ?
#
loop_
_entity_poly.entity_id
_entity_poly.type
_entity_poly.pdbx_seq_one_letter_code
_entity_poly.pdbx_strand_id
1 'polypeptide(L)'
;MNRISLLGIILLLLFGCSSPESKWVELFNGENFEGWHTFNIGKVYDGWYVENEELRFDFKLRKQEGSSYLVSDKTYTNFELSLEWKISEHGNSGIFWSVLE
;
A
#
# COMPACT_ATOMS: atom_id res chain seq x y z
N MET A 1 9.06 62.11 5.69
CA MET A 1 8.54 61.42 6.90
C MET A 1 7.31 60.64 6.50
N ASN A 2 7.44 59.32 6.37
CA ASN A 2 6.86 58.34 7.30
C ASN A 2 5.42 58.01 6.88
N ARG A 3 4.99 56.79 6.53
CA ARG A 3 5.48 55.45 6.84
C ARG A 3 5.00 54.48 5.74
N ILE A 4 5.88 54.11 4.82
CA ILE A 4 5.67 52.92 3.98
C ILE A 4 6.56 51.85 4.62
N SER A 5 6.07 51.19 5.66
CA SER A 5 6.86 50.16 6.33
C SER A 5 5.98 49.14 7.05
N LEU A 6 6.40 47.88 6.94
CA LEU A 6 5.97 46.66 7.63
C LEU A 6 4.85 45.77 7.06
N LEU A 7 3.81 46.26 6.37
CA LEU A 7 2.72 45.33 5.97
C LEU A 7 3.02 44.45 4.74
N GLY A 8 3.96 44.84 3.87
CA GLY A 8 4.26 44.10 2.64
C GLY A 8 5.25 42.94 2.79
N ILE A 9 6.00 42.88 3.90
CA ILE A 9 7.11 41.91 4.07
C ILE A 9 6.64 40.60 4.73
N ILE A 10 5.52 40.62 5.46
CA ILE A 10 5.02 39.45 6.20
C ILE A 10 4.33 38.43 5.27
N LEU A 11 3.89 38.83 4.08
CA LEU A 11 3.21 37.94 3.12
C LEU A 11 4.16 37.02 2.33
N LEU A 12 5.48 37.27 2.37
CA LEU A 12 6.48 36.50 1.61
C LEU A 12 7.07 35.28 2.35
N LEU A 13 6.72 35.07 3.62
CA LEU A 13 7.28 33.95 4.43
C LEU A 13 6.43 32.66 4.38
N LEU A 14 5.35 32.62 3.59
CA LEU A 14 4.50 31.44 3.42
C LEU A 14 4.83 30.60 2.18
N PHE A 15 5.98 30.82 1.54
CA PHE A 15 6.53 29.82 0.61
C PHE A 15 7.06 28.65 1.45
N GLY A 16 6.11 27.79 1.83
CA GLY A 16 6.35 26.57 2.58
C GLY A 16 7.44 25.75 1.93
N CYS A 17 8.34 25.25 2.77
CA CYS A 17 9.25 24.18 2.42
C CYS A 17 8.39 22.96 2.05
N SER A 18 8.18 22.73 0.75
CA SER A 18 7.66 21.45 0.28
C SER A 18 8.75 20.42 0.54
N SER A 19 8.60 19.62 1.60
CA SER A 19 9.40 18.41 1.76
C SER A 19 9.29 17.61 0.46
N PRO A 20 10.40 17.08 -0.08
CA PRO A 20 10.33 16.27 -1.30
C PRO A 20 9.31 15.15 -1.05
N GLU A 21 8.32 15.04 -1.95
CA GLU A 21 7.36 13.94 -1.90
C GLU A 21 8.13 12.62 -1.81
N SER A 22 7.68 11.74 -0.92
CA SER A 22 8.23 10.40 -0.81
C SER A 22 8.13 9.74 -2.18
N LYS A 23 9.24 9.19 -2.68
CA LYS A 23 9.24 8.40 -3.92
C LYS A 23 8.55 7.04 -3.75
N TRP A 24 8.18 6.67 -2.52
CA TRP A 24 7.51 5.42 -2.21
C TRP A 24 6.03 5.49 -2.55
N VAL A 25 5.55 4.45 -3.21
CA VAL A 25 4.13 4.23 -3.47
C VAL A 25 3.62 3.28 -2.40
N GLU A 26 2.63 3.71 -1.62
CA GLU A 26 1.94 2.83 -0.68
C GLU A 26 1.14 1.78 -1.46
N LEU A 27 1.45 0.50 -1.22
CA LEU A 27 0.75 -0.62 -1.86
C LEU A 27 -0.49 -1.06 -1.07
N PHE A 28 -0.51 -0.82 0.25
CA PHE A 28 -1.63 -1.18 1.11
C PHE A 28 -2.02 0.03 1.96
N ASN A 29 -3.32 0.30 2.04
CA ASN A 29 -3.88 1.47 2.72
C ASN A 29 -4.11 1.26 4.22
N GLY A 30 -3.81 0.08 4.78
CA GLY A 30 -4.04 -0.23 6.19
C GLY A 30 -5.47 -0.65 6.53
N GLU A 31 -6.44 -0.47 5.63
CA GLU A 31 -7.86 -0.59 5.97
C GLU A 31 -8.57 -1.71 5.21
N ASN A 32 -8.27 -1.88 3.92
CA ASN A 32 -9.04 -2.75 3.04
C ASN A 32 -8.22 -3.19 1.81
N PHE A 33 -8.85 -3.96 0.92
CA PHE A 33 -8.19 -4.54 -0.25
C PHE A 33 -8.18 -3.65 -1.49
N GLU A 34 -8.42 -2.34 -1.37
CA GLU A 34 -8.30 -1.44 -2.51
C GLU A 34 -6.88 -1.54 -3.12
N GLY A 35 -6.81 -1.76 -4.42
CA GLY A 35 -5.56 -2.01 -5.12
C GLY A 35 -5.11 -3.47 -5.14
N TRP A 36 -5.92 -4.42 -4.66
CA TRP A 36 -5.62 -5.85 -4.62
C TRP A 36 -6.78 -6.73 -5.07
N HIS A 37 -6.47 -7.86 -5.69
CA HIS A 37 -7.42 -8.93 -5.99
C HIS A 37 -6.77 -10.31 -5.87
N THR A 38 -7.60 -11.36 -5.89
CA THR A 38 -7.09 -12.73 -5.98
C THR A 38 -6.78 -13.06 -7.43
N PHE A 39 -5.59 -13.65 -7.65
CA PHE A 39 -5.06 -14.02 -8.95
C PHE A 39 -6.09 -14.81 -9.78
N ASN A 40 -6.38 -14.32 -11.00
CA ASN A 40 -7.37 -14.83 -11.95
C ASN A 40 -8.85 -14.78 -11.52
N ILE A 41 -9.18 -14.04 -10.46
CA ILE A 41 -10.57 -13.94 -9.92
C ILE A 41 -11.14 -12.53 -10.03
N GLY A 42 -10.30 -11.48 -10.01
CA GLY A 42 -10.73 -10.07 -10.15
C GLY A 42 -11.44 -9.47 -8.93
N LYS A 43 -11.51 -10.21 -7.82
CA LYS A 43 -11.90 -9.72 -6.49
C LYS A 43 -11.09 -10.46 -5.43
N VAL A 44 -11.02 -9.93 -4.22
CA VAL A 44 -10.42 -10.69 -3.10
C VAL A 44 -11.35 -11.83 -2.70
N TYR A 45 -10.77 -13.03 -2.71
CA TYR A 45 -11.42 -14.28 -2.36
C TYR A 45 -11.28 -14.58 -0.86
N ASP A 46 -11.96 -15.63 -0.39
CA ASP A 46 -11.93 -15.99 1.02
C ASP A 46 -10.53 -16.40 1.52
N GLY A 47 -10.34 -16.33 2.85
CA GLY A 47 -9.05 -16.58 3.50
C GLY A 47 -8.26 -15.32 3.81
N TRP A 48 -8.35 -14.28 2.98
CA TRP A 48 -7.75 -12.97 3.25
C TRP A 48 -8.65 -12.09 4.11
N TYR A 49 -8.06 -11.40 5.07
CA TYR A 49 -8.71 -10.38 5.89
C TYR A 49 -7.71 -9.28 6.30
N VAL A 50 -8.24 -8.13 6.71
CA VAL A 50 -7.46 -7.05 7.30
C VAL A 50 -7.71 -7.02 8.80
N GLU A 51 -6.64 -7.01 9.60
CA GLU A 51 -6.70 -6.87 11.05
C GLU A 51 -5.43 -6.14 11.52
N ASN A 52 -5.58 -5.13 12.40
CA ASN A 52 -4.48 -4.31 12.91
C ASN A 52 -3.59 -3.69 11.81
N GLU A 53 -4.21 -3.17 10.74
CA GLU A 53 -3.47 -2.58 9.61
C GLU A 53 -2.51 -3.59 8.92
N GLU A 54 -2.84 -4.88 8.97
CA GLU A 54 -2.09 -5.96 8.31
C GLU A 54 -2.99 -6.73 7.33
N LEU A 55 -2.45 -7.04 6.15
CA LEU A 55 -3.02 -8.07 5.26
C LEU A 55 -2.68 -9.45 5.82
N ARG A 56 -3.71 -10.24 6.14
CA ARG A 56 -3.55 -11.55 6.79
C ARG A 56 -4.29 -12.63 6.04
N PHE A 57 -3.70 -13.82 6.03
CA PHE A 57 -4.28 -14.99 5.40
C PHE A 57 -4.46 -16.12 6.42
N ASP A 58 -5.66 -16.71 6.45
CA ASP A 58 -5.95 -17.93 7.19
C ASP A 58 -6.68 -18.93 6.29
N PHE A 59 -6.01 -20.06 6.01
CA PHE A 59 -6.56 -21.13 5.18
C PHE A 59 -7.86 -21.72 5.73
N LYS A 60 -8.09 -21.65 7.05
CA LYS A 60 -9.31 -22.17 7.70
C LYS A 60 -10.55 -21.34 7.37
N LEU A 61 -10.37 -20.09 6.95
CA LEU A 61 -11.47 -19.20 6.56
C LEU A 61 -11.90 -19.41 5.10
N ARG A 62 -11.18 -20.24 4.35
CA ARG A 62 -11.55 -20.58 2.98
C ARG A 62 -12.80 -21.46 2.95
N LYS A 63 -13.74 -21.10 2.08
CA LYS A 63 -14.97 -21.83 1.81
C LYS A 63 -14.98 -22.42 0.41
N GLN A 64 -14.09 -21.95 -0.46
CA GLN A 64 -14.04 -22.34 -1.87
C GLN A 64 -12.63 -22.76 -2.29
N GLU A 65 -12.60 -23.77 -3.15
CA GLU A 65 -11.39 -24.19 -3.86
C GLU A 65 -10.96 -23.12 -4.88
N GLY A 66 -9.66 -23.07 -5.18
CA GLY A 66 -9.09 -22.09 -6.11
C GLY A 66 -7.83 -21.38 -5.61
N SER A 67 -7.41 -20.36 -6.35
CA SER A 67 -6.26 -19.52 -6.02
C SER A 67 -6.47 -18.77 -4.71
N SER A 68 -5.39 -18.59 -3.96
CA SER A 68 -5.33 -17.71 -2.77
C SER A 68 -4.22 -16.67 -2.90
N TYR A 69 -3.58 -16.57 -4.06
CA TYR A 69 -2.55 -15.57 -4.30
C TYR A 69 -3.19 -14.20 -4.41
N LEU A 70 -2.78 -13.28 -3.53
CA LEU A 70 -3.17 -11.88 -3.58
C LEU A 70 -2.19 -11.14 -4.49
N VAL A 71 -2.71 -10.39 -5.45
CA VAL A 71 -1.93 -9.65 -6.45
C VAL A 71 -2.40 -8.20 -6.51
N SER A 72 -1.48 -7.28 -6.81
CA SER A 72 -1.82 -5.87 -6.93
C SER A 72 -2.54 -5.58 -8.25
N ASP A 73 -3.53 -4.68 -8.22
CA ASP A 73 -4.25 -4.23 -9.41
C ASP A 73 -3.34 -3.53 -10.43
N LYS A 74 -2.26 -2.92 -9.94
CA LYS A 74 -1.25 -2.23 -10.75
C LYS A 74 -0.10 -3.17 -11.08
N THR A 75 0.44 -3.02 -12.29
CA THR A 75 1.68 -3.68 -12.72
C THR A 75 2.87 -2.76 -12.46
N TYR A 76 3.96 -3.35 -11.97
CA TYR A 76 5.23 -2.68 -11.73
C TYR A 76 6.35 -3.39 -12.50
N THR A 77 7.39 -2.63 -12.87
CA THR A 77 8.52 -3.16 -13.63
C THR A 77 9.84 -2.89 -12.90
N ASN A 78 10.40 -1.69 -13.06
CA ASN A 78 11.59 -1.26 -12.31
C ASN A 78 11.14 -0.70 -10.96
N PHE A 79 11.32 -1.47 -9.89
CA PHE A 79 10.90 -1.06 -8.56
C PHE A 79 11.89 -1.51 -7.48
N GLU A 80 11.81 -0.84 -6.34
CA GLU A 80 12.31 -1.32 -5.06
C GLU A 80 11.08 -1.64 -4.20
N LEU A 81 11.09 -2.80 -3.53
CA LEU A 81 9.98 -3.24 -2.68
C LEU A 81 10.45 -3.26 -1.23
N SER A 82 9.70 -2.58 -0.36
CA SER A 82 9.86 -2.62 1.09
C SER A 82 8.56 -3.13 1.71
N LEU A 83 8.67 -4.09 2.62
CA LEU A 83 7.55 -4.62 3.39
C LEU A 83 8.03 -5.30 4.67
N GLU A 84 7.13 -5.38 5.64
CA GLU A 84 7.27 -6.23 6.82
C GLU A 84 6.40 -7.47 6.65
N TRP A 85 6.84 -8.60 7.20
CA TRP A 85 6.10 -9.85 7.15
C TRP A 85 6.25 -10.61 8.46
N LYS A 86 5.23 -11.41 8.77
CA LYS A 86 5.21 -12.31 9.91
C LYS A 86 4.58 -13.62 9.49
N ILE A 87 5.10 -14.72 10.01
CA ILE A 87 4.61 -16.06 9.70
C ILE A 87 4.36 -16.85 10.99
N SER A 88 3.36 -17.72 10.97
CA SER A 88 3.12 -18.68 12.05
C SER A 88 4.18 -19.78 12.05
N GLU A 89 4.31 -20.50 13.16
CA GLU A 89 5.13 -21.71 13.22
C GLU A 89 4.71 -22.68 12.09
N HIS A 90 5.70 -23.20 11.35
CA HIS A 90 5.50 -24.05 10.16
C HIS A 90 4.70 -23.41 9.00
N GLY A 91 4.45 -22.10 9.02
CA GLY A 91 3.77 -21.43 7.93
C GLY A 91 4.60 -21.42 6.65
N ASN A 92 3.92 -21.34 5.51
CA ASN A 92 4.53 -21.23 4.20
C ASN A 92 3.81 -20.12 3.43
N SER A 93 4.59 -19.18 2.89
CA SER A 93 4.12 -18.09 2.06
C SER A 93 5.25 -17.65 1.13
N GLY A 94 4.97 -16.71 0.22
CA GLY A 94 5.96 -16.19 -0.71
C GLY A 94 5.52 -14.86 -1.32
N ILE A 95 6.50 -14.09 -1.74
CA ILE A 95 6.30 -12.88 -2.54
C ILE A 95 6.68 -13.24 -3.97
N PHE A 96 5.74 -13.03 -4.89
CA PHE A 96 5.97 -13.18 -6.32
C PHE A 96 6.11 -11.81 -6.97
N TRP A 97 6.97 -11.74 -7.99
CA TRP A 97 7.07 -10.59 -8.89
C TRP A 97 7.08 -11.10 -10.33
N SER A 98 6.82 -10.20 -11.29
CA SER A 98 6.65 -10.55 -12.70
C SER A 98 5.54 -11.60 -12.95
N VAL A 99 4.48 -11.53 -12.14
CA VAL A 99 3.29 -12.37 -12.30
C VAL A 99 2.54 -11.96 -13.57
N LEU A 100 2.05 -12.96 -14.31
CA LEU A 100 1.19 -12.77 -15.47
C LEU A 100 -0.11 -13.52 -15.22
N GLU A 101 -1.22 -12.80 -15.38
CA GLU A 101 -2.59 -13.34 -15.34
C GLU A 101 -3.10 -13.68 -16.73
#